data_AF-A0A929X9E4-F1
#
_entry.id   AF-A0A929X9E4-F1
#
_cell.length_a   1.000
_cell.length_b   1.000
_cell.length_c   1.000
_cell.angle_alpha   90.00
_cell.angle_beta   90.00
_cell.angle_gamma   90.00
#
_symmetry.space_group_name_H-M   'P 1'
#
loop_
_entity.id
_entity.type
_entity.pdbx_description
1 polymer ?
#
loop_
_entity_poly.entity_id
_entity_poly.type
_entity_poly.pdbx_seq_one_letter_code
_entity_poly.pdbx_strand_id
1 'polypeptide(L)'
;MQKNNNHKLKSQIFYEENFNINLVNSENVEYAFSQAIFYLEYLILDEEYSYLKPDIKKILNYVKKWLKVYIKQRTLVYIEHKELIKVYTNIQELYYKKEVSYPIKIRVIIDWIWAIICLRKTEIDII
;
A
#
# COMPACT_ATOMS: atom_id res chain seq x y z
N MET A 1 33.37 -3.27 -31.94
CA MET A 1 32.72 -4.38 -31.19
C MET A 1 31.98 -3.78 -30.00
N GLN A 2 30.72 -4.17 -29.83
CA GLN A 2 29.79 -3.72 -28.80
C GLN A 2 30.26 -4.11 -27.38
N LYS A 3 29.93 -3.30 -26.38
CA LYS A 3 28.92 -3.68 -25.36
C LYS A 3 28.43 -2.47 -24.56
N ASN A 4 27.17 -2.13 -24.83
CA ASN A 4 26.25 -1.46 -23.92
C ASN A 4 26.34 -2.10 -22.52
N ASN A 5 26.63 -1.31 -21.51
CA ASN A 5 26.21 -1.60 -20.13
C ASN A 5 25.35 -0.44 -19.63
N ASN A 6 24.20 -0.28 -20.30
CA ASN A 6 23.01 0.35 -19.74
C ASN A 6 22.48 -0.53 -18.60
N HIS A 7 23.20 -0.64 -17.49
CA HIS A 7 22.60 -1.03 -16.22
C HIS A 7 22.25 0.26 -15.49
N LYS A 8 21.16 0.88 -15.98
CA LYS A 8 20.37 1.84 -15.22
C LYS A 8 19.82 1.08 -14.01
N LEU A 9 20.62 0.99 -12.95
CA LEU A 9 20.16 0.78 -11.59
C LEU A 9 19.31 1.99 -11.20
N LYS A 10 18.12 2.11 -11.81
CA LYS A 10 17.04 2.94 -11.31
C LYS A 10 16.33 2.18 -10.19
N SER A 11 17.07 1.86 -9.13
CA SER A 11 16.51 1.62 -7.81
C SER A 11 16.65 2.93 -7.03
N GLN A 12 16.07 4.00 -7.58
CA GLN A 12 15.87 5.23 -6.84
C GLN A 12 14.51 5.11 -6.19
N ILE A 13 14.52 4.85 -4.88
CA ILE A 13 13.41 5.13 -3.99
C ILE A 13 13.29 6.67 -3.96
N PHE A 14 12.65 7.24 -5.00
CA PHE A 14 12.35 8.66 -5.16
C PHE A 14 10.92 8.73 -5.67
N TYR A 15 9.95 8.72 -4.77
CA TYR A 15 8.55 8.77 -5.18
C TYR A 15 7.66 9.61 -4.24
N GLU A 16 8.21 10.27 -3.22
CA GLU A 16 7.42 11.27 -2.47
C GLU A 16 7.15 12.54 -3.29
N GLU A 17 8.09 13.02 -4.10
CA GLU A 17 7.91 14.29 -4.84
C GLU A 17 6.89 14.23 -6.00
N ASN A 18 6.56 13.04 -6.50
CA ASN A 18 5.68 12.88 -7.66
C ASN A 18 4.38 12.11 -7.36
N PHE A 19 4.18 11.62 -6.13
CA PHE A 19 2.96 10.92 -5.79
C PHE A 19 1.77 11.87 -5.79
N ASN A 20 0.74 11.55 -6.56
CA ASN A 20 -0.50 12.32 -6.58
C ASN A 20 -1.72 11.41 -6.50
N ILE A 21 -2.40 11.46 -5.36
CA ILE A 21 -3.59 10.68 -5.05
C ILE A 21 -4.78 10.97 -5.98
N ASN A 22 -4.78 12.11 -6.66
CA ASN A 22 -5.80 12.53 -7.61
C ASN A 22 -5.45 12.21 -9.07
N LEU A 23 -4.28 11.59 -9.33
CA LEU A 23 -3.83 11.22 -10.67
C LEU A 23 -3.70 9.70 -10.77
N VAL A 24 -4.65 9.06 -11.46
CA VAL A 24 -4.65 7.62 -11.66
C VAL A 24 -3.74 7.27 -12.84
N ASN A 25 -2.53 6.82 -12.54
CA ASN A 25 -1.59 6.24 -13.51
C ASN A 25 -0.88 5.04 -12.86
N SER A 26 -0.18 4.25 -13.67
CA SER A 26 0.49 3.05 -13.16
C SER A 26 1.53 3.36 -12.09
N GLU A 27 2.23 4.49 -12.21
CA GLU A 27 3.28 4.90 -11.27
C GLU A 27 2.70 5.16 -9.87
N ASN A 28 1.63 5.96 -9.77
CA ASN A 28 0.97 6.27 -8.50
C ASN A 28 0.33 5.04 -7.86
N VAL A 29 -0.32 4.19 -8.66
CA VAL A 29 -0.94 2.96 -8.16
C VAL A 29 0.11 1.98 -7.65
N GLU A 30 1.13 1.69 -8.47
CA GLU A 30 2.20 0.75 -8.09
C GLU A 30 3.02 1.29 -6.91
N TYR A 31 3.21 2.60 -6.82
CA TYR A 31 3.86 3.24 -5.69
C TYR A 31 3.05 3.09 -4.40
N ALA A 32 1.75 3.39 -4.41
CA ALA A 32 0.88 3.24 -3.24
C ALA A 32 0.87 1.79 -2.72
N PHE A 33 0.79 0.80 -3.61
CA PHE A 33 0.92 -0.61 -3.24
C PHE A 33 2.29 -0.95 -2.65
N SER A 34 3.36 -0.47 -3.27
CA SER A 34 4.73 -0.72 -2.82
C SER A 34 4.96 -0.18 -1.41
N GLN A 35 4.48 1.03 -1.13
CA GLN A 35 4.58 1.63 0.19
C GLN A 35 3.76 0.87 1.23
N ALA A 36 2.48 0.55 0.94
CA ALA A 36 1.66 -0.24 1.83
C ALA A 36 2.31 -1.60 2.19
N ILE A 37 2.85 -2.31 1.18
CA ILE A 37 3.54 -3.59 1.38
C ILE A 37 4.81 -3.41 2.20
N PHE A 38 5.64 -2.42 1.88
CA PHE A 38 6.89 -2.16 2.58
C PHE A 38 6.68 -1.97 4.08
N TYR A 39 5.75 -1.09 4.48
CA TYR A 39 5.51 -0.82 5.90
C TYR A 39 4.85 -2.00 6.62
N LEU A 40 3.98 -2.76 5.96
CA LEU A 40 3.41 -4.00 6.52
C LEU A 40 4.49 -5.06 6.76
N GLU A 41 5.39 -5.28 5.80
CA GLU A 41 6.50 -6.23 5.93
C GLU A 41 7.49 -5.77 7.01
N TYR A 42 7.79 -4.48 7.05
CA TYR A 42 8.61 -3.88 8.10
C TYR A 42 8.02 -4.14 9.50
N LEU A 43 6.72 -3.91 9.71
CA LEU A 43 6.08 -4.18 11.00
C LEU A 43 6.06 -5.67 11.37
N ILE A 44 6.03 -6.58 10.40
CA ILE A 44 6.12 -8.03 10.66
C ILE A 44 7.50 -8.41 11.19
N LEU A 45 8.55 -7.71 10.78
CA LEU A 45 9.92 -7.94 11.23
C LEU A 45 10.20 -7.30 12.59
N ASP A 46 9.53 -6.19 12.89
CA ASP A 46 9.71 -5.42 14.12
C ASP A 46 9.20 -6.20 15.36
N GLU A 47 10.07 -6.39 16.35
CA GLU A 47 9.75 -7.09 17.60
C GLU A 47 8.77 -6.29 18.48
N GLU A 48 8.80 -4.97 18.37
CA GLU A 48 7.89 -4.07 19.09
C GLU A 48 6.42 -4.39 18.74
N TYR A 49 6.16 -4.87 17.52
CA TYR A 49 4.83 -5.16 17.00
C TYR A 49 4.53 -6.65 16.94
N SER A 50 5.30 -7.48 17.66
CA SER A 50 5.14 -8.95 17.69
C SER A 50 3.73 -9.42 18.01
N TYR A 51 3.07 -8.77 18.97
CA TYR A 51 1.69 -9.06 19.35
C TYR A 51 0.65 -8.77 18.25
N LEU A 52 0.97 -7.91 17.28
CA LEU A 52 0.10 -7.58 16.14
C LEU A 52 0.43 -8.36 14.86
N LYS A 53 1.52 -9.14 14.84
CA LYS A 53 1.98 -9.86 13.64
C LYS A 53 0.88 -10.67 12.93
N PRO A 54 -0.01 -11.40 13.63
CA PRO A 54 -1.11 -12.12 12.98
C PRO A 54 -2.06 -11.19 12.20
N ASP A 55 -2.45 -10.07 12.81
CA ASP A 55 -3.36 -9.09 12.19
C ASP A 55 -2.69 -8.39 11.00
N ILE A 56 -1.41 -8.01 11.15
CA ILE A 56 -0.63 -7.37 10.09
C ILE A 56 -0.46 -8.31 8.88
N LYS A 57 -0.15 -9.60 9.11
CA LYS A 57 -0.05 -10.60 8.05
C LYS A 57 -1.37 -10.77 7.30
N LYS A 58 -2.50 -10.71 8.00
CA LYS A 58 -3.83 -10.77 7.38
C LYS A 58 -4.06 -9.57 6.47
N ILE A 59 -3.72 -8.36 6.91
CA ILE A 59 -3.80 -7.14 6.09
C ILE A 59 -2.88 -7.24 4.87
N LEU A 60 -1.63 -7.67 5.04
CA LEU A 60 -0.68 -7.88 3.94
C LEU A 60 -1.21 -8.83 2.87
N ASN A 61 -1.89 -9.91 3.27
CA ASN A 61 -2.50 -10.84 2.31
C ASN A 61 -3.60 -10.19 1.46
N TYR A 62 -4.42 -9.32 2.05
CA TYR A 62 -5.41 -8.54 1.29
C TYR A 62 -4.74 -7.58 0.30
N VAL A 63 -3.74 -6.81 0.76
CA VAL A 63 -3.00 -5.87 -0.11
C VAL A 63 -2.34 -6.61 -1.28
N LYS A 64 -1.69 -7.75 -1.04
CA LYS A 64 -1.10 -8.59 -2.09
C LYS A 64 -2.15 -9.17 -3.04
N LYS A 65 -3.34 -9.53 -2.53
CA LYS A 65 -4.47 -9.98 -3.37
C LYS A 65 -4.94 -8.85 -4.29
N TRP A 66 -5.11 -7.64 -3.78
CA TRP A 66 -5.50 -6.47 -4.57
C TRP A 66 -4.47 -6.12 -5.64
N LEU A 67 -3.19 -6.14 -5.29
CA LEU A 67 -2.10 -5.92 -6.24
C LEU A 67 -2.16 -6.95 -7.38
N LYS A 68 -2.42 -8.23 -7.08
CA LYS A 68 -2.59 -9.27 -8.12
C LYS A 68 -3.78 -8.98 -9.04
N VAL A 69 -4.91 -8.52 -8.48
CA VAL A 69 -6.08 -8.11 -9.27
C VAL A 69 -5.72 -6.94 -10.18
N TYR A 70 -5.08 -5.90 -9.64
CA TYR A 70 -4.64 -4.74 -10.39
C TYR A 70 -3.64 -5.10 -11.49
N ILE A 71 -2.62 -5.93 -11.22
CA ILE A 71 -1.64 -6.35 -12.25
C ILE A 71 -2.33 -7.06 -13.41
N LYS A 72 -3.34 -7.89 -13.12
CA LYS A 72 -4.08 -8.65 -14.13
C LYS A 72 -5.02 -7.76 -14.96
N GLN A 73 -5.74 -6.85 -14.30
CA GLN A 73 -6.80 -6.07 -14.93
C GLN A 73 -6.34 -4.69 -15.41
N ARG A 74 -5.22 -4.21 -14.88
CA ARG A 74 -4.70 -2.84 -15.03
C ARG A 74 -5.70 -1.74 -14.69
N THR A 75 -6.57 -2.03 -13.72
CA THR A 75 -7.55 -1.10 -13.15
C THR A 75 -7.88 -1.50 -11.70
N LEU A 76 -8.16 -0.51 -10.83
CA LEU A 76 -8.57 -0.72 -9.43
C LEU A 76 -10.07 -1.01 -9.28
N VAL A 77 -10.87 -0.80 -10.34
CA VAL A 77 -12.34 -0.95 -10.31
C VAL A 77 -12.76 -2.35 -9.84
N TYR A 78 -12.03 -3.39 -10.25
CA TYR A 78 -12.28 -4.79 -9.87
C TYR A 78 -11.97 -5.14 -8.41
N ILE A 79 -11.35 -4.23 -7.65
CA ILE A 79 -11.16 -4.43 -6.21
C ILE A 79 -12.46 -4.07 -5.50
N GLU A 80 -12.96 -4.97 -4.66
CA GLU A 80 -14.23 -4.77 -3.96
C GLU A 80 -14.13 -3.65 -2.91
N HIS A 81 -15.00 -2.65 -3.02
CA HIS A 81 -15.04 -1.52 -2.08
C HIS A 81 -15.28 -1.97 -0.63
N LYS A 82 -16.17 -2.94 -0.40
CA LYS A 82 -16.44 -3.47 0.95
C LYS A 82 -15.20 -4.10 1.57
N GLU A 83 -14.37 -4.78 0.77
CA GLU A 83 -13.12 -5.38 1.24
C GLU A 83 -12.09 -4.31 1.62
N LEU A 84 -11.98 -3.25 0.80
CA LEU A 84 -11.12 -2.09 1.09
C LEU A 84 -11.49 -1.42 2.42
N ILE A 85 -12.77 -1.08 2.61
CA ILE A 85 -13.25 -0.42 3.84
C ILE A 85 -13.03 -1.33 5.05
N LYS A 86 -13.31 -2.63 4.94
CA LYS A 86 -13.06 -3.58 6.03
C LYS A 86 -11.59 -3.60 6.45
N VAL A 87 -10.66 -3.64 5.49
CA VAL A 87 -9.23 -3.64 5.79
C VAL A 87 -8.79 -2.31 6.38
N TYR A 88 -9.30 -1.19 5.86
CA TYR A 88 -9.05 0.14 6.39
C TYR A 88 -9.49 0.26 7.87
N THR A 89 -10.70 -0.19 8.20
CA THR A 89 -11.19 -0.20 9.59
C THR A 89 -10.34 -1.11 10.48
N ASN A 90 -10.00 -2.32 10.02
CA ASN A 90 -9.16 -3.23 10.80
C ASN A 90 -7.82 -2.59 11.17
N ILE A 91 -7.16 -1.88 10.25
CA ILE A 91 -5.88 -1.25 10.56
C ILE A 91 -6.02 -0.01 11.46
N GLN A 92 -7.11 0.73 11.35
CA GLN A 92 -7.44 1.79 12.31
C GLN A 92 -7.62 1.22 13.72
N GLU A 93 -8.29 0.07 13.87
CA GLU A 93 -8.40 -0.60 15.17
C GLU A 93 -7.03 -0.96 15.74
N LEU A 94 -6.09 -1.45 14.90
CA LEU A 94 -4.72 -1.72 15.36
C LEU A 94 -4.00 -0.47 15.88
N TYR A 95 -4.26 0.69 15.29
CA TYR A 95 -3.69 1.96 15.72
C TYR A 95 -4.12 2.34 17.14
N TYR A 96 -5.34 1.97 17.54
CA TYR A 96 -5.89 2.27 18.88
C TYR A 96 -5.66 1.16 19.92
N LYS A 97 -5.17 -0.03 19.52
CA LYS A 97 -4.90 -1.15 20.45
C LYS A 97 -3.73 -0.90 21.41
N LYS A 98 -2.83 0.06 21.13
CA LYS A 98 -1.68 0.37 22.00
C LYS A 98 -2.01 1.58 22.88
N GLU A 99 -2.19 1.36 24.18
CA GLU A 99 -2.58 2.40 25.15
C GLU A 99 -1.54 3.53 25.34
N VAL A 100 -0.28 3.32 24.94
CA VAL A 100 0.84 4.15 25.44
C VAL A 100 1.68 4.82 24.35
N SER A 101 1.44 4.55 23.06
CA SER A 101 2.07 5.35 22.00
C SER A 101 1.30 5.20 20.71
N TYR A 102 0.96 6.32 20.06
CA TYR A 102 0.52 6.32 18.67
C TYR A 102 1.62 5.73 17.78
N PRO A 103 1.45 4.52 17.25
CA PRO A 103 2.50 3.89 16.47
C PRO A 103 2.54 4.55 15.09
N ILE A 104 3.47 5.48 14.91
CA ILE A 104 3.68 6.26 13.67
C ILE A 104 3.67 5.33 12.44
N LYS A 105 4.31 4.16 12.57
CA LYS A 105 4.39 3.15 11.52
C LYS A 105 3.01 2.59 11.10
N ILE A 106 2.09 2.38 12.04
CA ILE A 106 0.71 1.94 11.70
C ILE A 106 -0.06 3.07 11.02
N ARG A 107 0.11 4.32 11.48
CA ARG A 107 -0.49 5.50 10.83
C ARG A 107 -0.07 5.61 9.37
N VAL A 108 1.22 5.42 9.08
CA VAL A 108 1.71 5.46 7.69
C VAL A 108 1.03 4.39 6.83
N ILE A 109 0.77 3.19 7.36
CA ILE A 109 0.03 2.17 6.59
C ILE A 109 -1.42 2.58 6.38
N ILE A 110 -2.09 3.19 7.38
CA ILE A 110 -3.44 3.75 7.22
C ILE A 110 -3.47 4.73 6.03
N ASP A 111 -2.49 5.63 5.96
CA ASP A 111 -2.40 6.63 4.91
C ASP A 111 -2.22 5.99 3.52
N TRP A 112 -1.40 4.93 3.39
CA TRP A 112 -1.22 4.23 2.11
C TRP A 112 -2.41 3.36 1.70
N ILE A 113 -3.11 2.74 2.65
CA ILE A 113 -4.38 2.05 2.36
C ILE A 113 -5.44 3.07 1.90
N TRP A 114 -5.50 4.23 2.55
CA TRP A 114 -6.38 5.32 2.14
C TRP A 114 -6.05 5.83 0.74
N ALA A 115 -4.76 5.97 0.42
CA ALA A 115 -4.29 6.34 -0.92
C ALA A 115 -4.83 5.39 -2.01
N ILE A 116 -4.78 4.07 -1.78
CA ILE A 116 -5.33 3.07 -2.70
C ILE A 116 -6.85 3.25 -2.88
N ILE A 117 -7.58 3.53 -1.79
CA ILE A 117 -9.02 3.77 -1.81
C ILE A 117 -9.34 5.02 -2.64
N CYS A 118 -8.63 6.11 -2.43
CA CYS A 118 -8.81 7.36 -3.16
C CYS A 118 -8.47 7.20 -4.64
N LEU A 119 -7.34 6.57 -4.98
CA LEU A 119 -6.99 6.28 -6.38
C LEU A 119 -8.09 5.48 -7.09
N ARG A 120 -8.65 4.46 -6.42
CA ARG A 120 -9.78 3.69 -6.96
C ARG A 120 -11.01 4.55 -7.15
N LYS A 121 -11.34 5.41 -6.17
CA LYS A 121 -12.48 6.32 -6.27
C LYS A 121 -12.31 7.28 -7.46
N THR A 122 -11.15 7.89 -7.59
CA THR A 122 -10.80 8.77 -8.71
C THR A 122 -10.91 8.04 -10.04
N GLU A 123 -10.45 6.79 -10.12
CA GLU A 123 -10.57 5.99 -11.35
C GLU A 123 -12.03 5.74 -11.74
N ILE A 124 -12.89 5.41 -10.76
CA ILE A 124 -14.33 5.22 -10.99
C ILE A 124 -15.01 6.52 -11.40
N ASP A 125 -14.66 7.65 -10.77
CA ASP A 125 -15.26 8.95 -11.07
C ASP A 125 -14.85 9.48 -12.48
N ILE A 126 -13.81 8.92 -13.09
CA ILE A 126 -13.34 9.25 -14.46
C ILE A 126 -14.00 8.39 -15.55
N ILE A 127 -14.52 7.20 -15.21
CA ILE A 127 -15.15 6.26 -16.14
C ILE A 127 -16.62 6.62 -16.40
#